data_AF-A0A2A2KQ21-F1
#
_entry.id   AF-A0A2A2KQ21-F1
#
_cell.length_a   1.000
_cell.length_b   1.000
_cell.length_c   1.000
_cell.angle_alpha   90.00
_cell.angle_beta   90.00
_cell.angle_gamma   90.00
#
_symmetry.space_group_name_H-M   'P 1'
#
loop_
_entity.id
_entity.type
_entity.pdbx_description
1 polymer ?
#
loop_
_entity_poly.entity_id
_entity_poly.type
_entity_poly.pdbx_seq_one_letter_code
_entity_poly.pdbx_strand_id
1 'polypeptide(L)'
;MIVQRWWDCCKLISWPDHLLFNVSALIRGNDIETRVIRKTIARYAILTSILAWRSISLRVLTRYPTDEHLIQSGLMTREELVIFQKITVKVDPHQKWWVPLNWIQTMMVRCFEKGTLTHTNELRVLLDALENYRKGFFTLFLYDWIQIPLVYSHVSTISVYGYFAFALIGRQFPSMNENKEMVDIYFPIFTVLQFLFYVGWLKVGEDLMFPFGADDEDIEFNYIVERNLEIALLIVDDLHNQVPPVYCEALSDGIRVFLIFDFSSNFLVFIIFFKI
;
A
#
# COMPACT_ATOMS: atom_id res chain seq x y z
N MET A 1 13.90 6.94 12.38
CA MET A 1 12.50 7.13 12.83
C MET A 1 11.57 7.37 11.65
N ILE A 2 11.74 8.44 10.88
CA ILE A 2 10.85 8.78 9.73
C ILE A 2 10.83 7.65 8.69
N VAL A 3 11.99 7.22 8.21
CA VAL A 3 12.11 6.12 7.22
C VAL A 3 11.45 4.82 7.71
N GLN A 4 11.62 4.48 8.98
CA GLN A 4 11.00 3.29 9.56
C GLN A 4 9.48 3.40 9.56
N ARG A 5 8.94 4.55 9.99
CA ARG A 5 7.51 4.84 9.96
C ARG A 5 6.95 4.81 8.53
N TRP A 6 7.65 5.40 7.58
CA TRP A 6 7.29 5.36 6.15
C TRP A 6 7.23 3.91 5.64
N TRP A 7 8.24 3.11 5.95
CA TRP A 7 8.28 1.69 5.56
C TRP A 7 7.20 0.85 6.24
N ASP A 8 6.88 1.15 7.50
CA ASP A 8 5.79 0.50 8.21
C ASP A 8 4.44 0.83 7.56
N CYS A 9 4.22 2.08 7.12
CA CYS A 9 3.02 2.45 6.35
C CYS A 9 2.92 1.63 5.05
N CYS A 10 4.03 1.44 4.33
CA CYS A 10 4.06 0.61 3.12
C CYS A 10 3.67 -0.86 3.39
N LYS A 11 4.18 -1.43 4.49
CA LYS A 11 3.86 -2.82 4.89
C LYS A 11 2.42 -3.01 5.35
N LEU A 12 1.81 -1.96 5.89
CA LEU A 12 0.45 -2.01 6.46
C LEU A 12 -0.64 -1.78 5.42
N ILE A 13 -0.28 -1.49 4.16
CA ILE A 13 -1.24 -1.44 3.06
C ILE A 13 -1.95 -2.80 2.98
N SER A 14 -3.26 -2.78 3.20
CA SER A 14 -4.09 -3.98 3.16
C SER A 14 -4.35 -4.42 1.72
N TRP A 15 -3.91 -5.64 1.39
CA TRP A 15 -4.19 -6.31 0.11
C TRP A 15 -5.33 -7.32 0.28
N PRO A 16 -6.37 -7.30 -0.57
CA PRO A 16 -7.53 -8.19 -0.42
C PRO A 16 -7.22 -9.64 -0.82
N ASP A 17 -6.10 -9.90 -1.47
CA ASP A 17 -5.71 -11.17 -2.08
C ASP A 17 -5.89 -12.37 -1.14
N HIS A 18 -5.31 -12.31 0.06
CA HIS A 18 -5.40 -13.41 1.03
C HIS A 18 -6.86 -13.70 1.45
N LEU A 19 -7.66 -12.65 1.63
CA LEU A 19 -9.09 -12.81 1.90
C LEU A 19 -9.80 -13.47 0.72
N LEU A 20 -9.53 -13.00 -0.50
CA LEU A 20 -10.24 -13.45 -1.70
C LEU A 20 -9.83 -14.85 -2.16
N PHE A 21 -8.58 -15.26 -1.95
CA PHE A 21 -8.17 -16.66 -2.16
C PHE A 21 -8.97 -17.60 -1.25
N ASN A 22 -9.13 -17.26 0.02
CA ASN A 22 -9.93 -18.05 0.95
C ASN A 22 -11.42 -18.03 0.56
N VAL A 23 -11.96 -16.88 0.16
CA VAL A 23 -13.35 -16.76 -0.32
C VAL A 23 -13.59 -17.63 -1.56
N SER A 24 -12.67 -17.60 -2.53
CA SER A 24 -12.76 -18.40 -3.76
C SER A 24 -12.65 -19.90 -3.48
N ALA A 25 -11.79 -20.31 -2.54
CA ALA A 25 -11.61 -21.72 -2.20
C ALA A 25 -12.74 -22.31 -1.34
N LEU A 26 -13.30 -21.52 -0.42
CA LEU A 26 -14.24 -22.01 0.60
C LEU A 26 -15.71 -21.80 0.23
N ILE A 27 -16.06 -20.72 -0.47
CA ILE A 27 -17.42 -20.53 -1.00
C ILE A 27 -17.53 -21.27 -2.32
N ARG A 28 -17.69 -22.59 -2.21
CA ARG A 28 -17.78 -23.54 -3.33
C ARG A 28 -19.12 -23.38 -4.05
N GLY A 29 -19.09 -23.41 -5.37
CA GLY A 29 -20.31 -23.40 -6.19
C GLY A 29 -20.11 -22.69 -7.52
N ASN A 30 -20.64 -23.30 -8.58
CA ASN A 30 -20.70 -22.71 -9.91
C ASN A 30 -22.09 -22.13 -10.22
N ASP A 31 -23.00 -22.16 -9.25
CA ASP A 31 -24.31 -21.55 -9.36
C ASP A 31 -24.21 -20.01 -9.40
N ILE A 32 -25.19 -19.39 -10.05
CA ILE A 32 -25.22 -17.93 -10.24
C ILE A 32 -25.26 -17.23 -8.88
N GLU A 33 -25.91 -17.81 -7.88
CA GLU A 33 -26.07 -17.22 -6.56
C GLU A 33 -24.73 -17.16 -5.80
N THR A 34 -24.00 -18.27 -5.69
CA THR A 34 -22.67 -18.29 -5.05
C THR A 34 -21.65 -17.44 -5.81
N ARG A 35 -21.71 -17.43 -7.15
CA ARG A 35 -20.89 -16.55 -7.99
C ARG A 35 -21.14 -15.07 -7.67
N VAL A 36 -22.40 -14.66 -7.56
CA VAL A 36 -22.79 -13.28 -7.18
C VAL A 36 -22.31 -12.95 -5.77
N ILE A 37 -22.42 -13.89 -4.83
CA ILE A 37 -21.92 -13.72 -3.45
C ILE A 37 -20.40 -13.45 -3.45
N ARG A 38 -19.61 -14.28 -4.15
CA ARG A 38 -18.15 -14.10 -4.22
C ARG A 38 -17.75 -12.77 -4.85
N LYS A 39 -18.38 -12.39 -5.97
CA LYS A 39 -18.15 -11.08 -6.63
C LYS A 39 -18.56 -9.91 -5.74
N THR A 40 -19.63 -10.05 -4.97
CA THR A 40 -20.08 -9.01 -4.03
C THR A 40 -19.12 -8.85 -2.86
N ILE A 41 -18.59 -9.95 -2.31
CA ILE A 41 -17.54 -9.91 -1.28
C ILE A 41 -16.29 -9.22 -1.80
N ALA A 42 -15.84 -9.56 -3.01
CA ALA A 42 -14.71 -8.88 -3.67
C ALA A 42 -14.96 -7.37 -3.80
N ARG A 43 -16.13 -6.99 -4.34
CA ARG A 43 -16.51 -5.57 -4.48
C ARG A 43 -16.54 -4.83 -3.15
N TYR A 44 -17.07 -5.44 -2.08
CA TYR A 44 -17.05 -4.83 -0.75
C TYR A 44 -15.64 -4.72 -0.15
N ALA A 45 -14.74 -5.65 -0.46
CA ALA A 45 -13.35 -5.56 -0.03
C ALA A 45 -12.65 -4.35 -0.67
N ILE A 46 -12.90 -4.11 -1.97
CA ILE A 46 -12.37 -2.94 -2.70
C ILE A 46 -13.04 -1.64 -2.24
N LEU A 47 -14.36 -1.66 -2.05
CA LEU A 47 -15.12 -0.52 -1.54
C LEU A 47 -14.60 -0.08 -0.16
N THR A 48 -14.26 -1.03 0.72
CA THR A 48 -13.61 -0.75 2.00
C THR A 48 -12.28 -0.01 1.79
N SER A 49 -11.41 -0.50 0.90
CA SER A 49 -10.12 0.13 0.65
C SER A 49 -10.27 1.56 0.18
N ILE A 50 -11.20 1.81 -0.74
CA ILE A 50 -11.43 3.14 -1.28
C ILE A 50 -12.00 4.07 -0.21
N LEU A 51 -12.99 3.63 0.57
CA LEU A 51 -13.53 4.44 1.67
C LEU A 51 -12.46 4.75 2.72
N ALA A 52 -11.60 3.79 3.02
CA ALA A 52 -10.49 3.95 3.96
C ALA A 52 -9.44 4.94 3.41
N TRP A 53 -8.91 4.68 2.22
CA TRP A 53 -7.84 5.49 1.63
C TRP A 53 -8.33 6.87 1.19
N ARG A 54 -9.61 7.06 0.87
CA ARG A 54 -10.22 8.38 0.66
C ARG A 54 -10.08 9.30 1.87
N SER A 55 -10.00 8.76 3.08
CA SER A 55 -9.87 9.57 4.31
C SER A 55 -8.43 10.02 4.61
N ILE A 56 -7.43 9.38 4.01
CA ILE A 56 -6.01 9.63 4.31
C ILE A 56 -5.20 10.11 3.10
N SER A 57 -5.59 9.72 1.88
CA SER A 57 -4.85 10.02 0.65
C SER A 57 -5.54 11.06 -0.20
N LEU A 58 -4.82 12.13 -0.52
CA LEU A 58 -5.32 13.20 -1.40
C LEU A 58 -5.60 12.70 -2.81
N ARG A 59 -4.80 11.75 -3.31
CA ARG A 59 -4.99 11.11 -4.63
C ARG A 59 -6.30 10.32 -4.72
N VAL A 60 -6.63 9.56 -3.68
CA VAL A 60 -7.89 8.80 -3.65
C VAL A 60 -9.07 9.72 -3.43
N LEU A 61 -8.91 10.75 -2.58
CA LEU A 61 -9.93 11.76 -2.35
C LEU A 61 -10.28 12.55 -3.61
N THR A 62 -9.27 12.94 -4.39
CA THR A 62 -9.49 13.65 -5.66
C THR A 62 -10.16 12.76 -6.71
N ARG A 63 -9.89 11.45 -6.71
CA ARG A 63 -10.56 10.48 -7.60
C ARG A 63 -11.99 10.14 -7.17
N TYR A 64 -12.26 10.04 -5.87
CA TYR A 64 -13.58 9.70 -5.33
C TYR A 64 -14.09 10.74 -4.30
N PRO A 65 -14.37 12.00 -4.70
CA PRO A 65 -14.69 13.05 -3.74
C PRO A 65 -16.03 12.84 -3.01
N THR A 66 -17.01 12.23 -3.68
CA THR A 66 -18.36 12.02 -3.14
C THR A 66 -18.80 10.57 -3.28
N ASP A 67 -19.77 10.15 -2.47
CA ASP A 67 -20.32 8.79 -2.53
C ASP A 67 -21.01 8.49 -3.88
N GLU A 68 -21.44 9.51 -4.63
CA GLU A 68 -21.95 9.34 -6.00
C GLU A 68 -20.87 8.83 -6.97
N HIS A 69 -19.61 9.22 -6.78
CA HIS A 69 -18.50 8.70 -7.62
C HIS A 69 -18.29 7.20 -7.40
N LEU A 70 -18.62 6.67 -6.21
CA LEU A 70 -18.58 5.22 -5.91
C LEU A 70 -19.68 4.46 -6.66
N ILE A 71 -20.82 5.10 -6.93
CA ILE A 71 -21.88 4.52 -7.75
C ILE A 71 -21.48 4.55 -9.22
N GLN A 72 -20.96 5.68 -9.69
CA GLN A 72 -20.53 5.84 -11.08
C GLN A 72 -19.44 4.85 -11.47
N SER A 73 -18.55 4.51 -10.54
CA SER A 73 -17.51 3.49 -10.73
C SER A 73 -18.00 2.04 -10.57
N GLY A 74 -19.29 1.83 -10.24
CA GLY A 74 -19.86 0.50 -10.06
C GLY A 74 -19.43 -0.22 -8.78
N LEU A 75 -18.79 0.49 -7.84
CA LEU A 75 -18.33 -0.08 -6.57
C LEU A 75 -19.46 -0.20 -5.54
N MET A 76 -20.46 0.66 -5.63
CA MET A 76 -21.63 0.66 -4.74
C MET A 76 -22.92 0.74 -5.56
N THR A 77 -23.95 0.00 -5.15
CA THR A 77 -25.28 0.10 -5.76
C THR A 77 -26.10 1.24 -5.13
N ARG A 78 -27.14 1.70 -5.83
CA ARG A 78 -28.05 2.73 -5.28
C ARG A 78 -28.72 2.29 -3.98
N GLU A 79 -29.08 1.02 -3.87
CA GLU A 79 -29.70 0.43 -2.69
C GLU A 79 -28.73 0.38 -1.51
N GLU A 80 -27.48 -0.02 -1.76
CA GLU A 80 -26.41 0.00 -0.76
C GLU A 80 -26.13 1.41 -0.27
N LEU A 81 -26.14 2.42 -1.15
CA LEU A 81 -25.94 3.81 -0.75
C LEU A 81 -27.02 4.28 0.22
N VAL A 82 -28.29 3.93 -0.01
CA VAL A 82 -29.39 4.30 0.89
C VAL A 82 -29.18 3.70 2.29
N ILE A 83 -28.70 2.45 2.36
CA ILE A 83 -28.38 1.81 3.65
C ILE A 83 -27.15 2.48 4.29
N PHE A 84 -26.13 2.78 3.49
CA PHE A 84 -24.89 3.41 3.92
C PHE A 84 -25.11 4.82 4.49
N GLN A 85 -25.99 5.61 3.86
CA GLN A 85 -26.32 6.97 4.28
C GLN A 85 -27.08 7.01 5.61
N LYS A 86 -27.93 6.02 5.90
CA LYS A 86 -28.67 5.93 7.18
C LYS A 86 -27.75 5.78 8.39
N ILE A 87 -26.58 5.19 8.21
CA ILE A 87 -25.59 5.02 9.28
C ILE A 87 -25.03 6.41 9.63
N THR A 88 -24.97 6.77 10.91
CA THR A 88 -24.39 8.05 11.35
C THR A 88 -23.20 7.79 12.27
N VAL A 89 -22.02 8.26 11.86
CA VAL A 89 -20.79 8.20 12.65
C VAL A 89 -20.44 9.62 13.06
N LYS A 90 -20.37 9.88 14.37
CA LYS A 90 -20.16 11.23 14.93
C LYS A 90 -18.75 11.48 15.46
N VAL A 91 -18.05 10.41 15.86
CA VAL A 91 -16.80 10.51 16.64
C VAL A 91 -15.56 10.18 15.80
N ASP A 92 -15.64 9.14 14.96
CA ASP A 92 -14.50 8.66 14.19
C ASP A 92 -14.22 9.59 12.98
N PRO A 93 -12.99 10.14 12.84
CA PRO A 93 -12.63 11.00 11.72
C PRO A 93 -12.61 10.27 10.36
N HIS A 94 -12.35 8.96 10.34
CA HIS A 94 -12.30 8.15 9.12
C HIS A 94 -13.69 7.62 8.70
N GLN A 95 -14.75 8.07 9.38
CA GLN A 95 -16.15 7.85 9.02
C GLN A 95 -16.58 6.37 8.96
N LYS A 96 -17.03 5.90 7.79
CA LYS A 96 -17.82 4.66 7.60
C LYS A 96 -17.07 3.56 6.84
N TRP A 97 -15.74 3.64 6.77
CA TRP A 97 -14.90 2.70 6.01
C TRP A 97 -15.12 1.22 6.39
N TRP A 98 -15.46 0.93 7.66
CA TRP A 98 -15.65 -0.42 8.19
C TRP A 98 -17.01 -1.04 7.84
N VAL A 99 -17.95 -0.26 7.29
CA VAL A 99 -19.31 -0.74 7.02
C VAL A 99 -19.33 -1.91 6.01
N PRO A 100 -18.62 -1.86 4.86
CA PRO A 100 -18.60 -2.99 3.94
C PRO A 100 -17.89 -4.22 4.51
N LEU A 101 -16.91 -4.06 5.41
CA LEU A 101 -16.31 -5.20 6.14
C LEU A 101 -17.36 -5.93 6.98
N ASN A 102 -18.23 -5.18 7.67
CA ASN A 102 -19.33 -5.77 8.42
C ASN A 102 -20.35 -6.48 7.51
N TRP A 103 -20.59 -5.94 6.31
CA TRP A 103 -21.42 -6.62 5.30
C TRP A 103 -20.79 -7.93 4.82
N ILE A 104 -19.47 -7.95 4.56
CA ILE A 104 -18.73 -9.17 4.20
C ILE A 104 -18.87 -10.23 5.30
N GLN A 105 -18.63 -9.84 6.57
CA GLN A 105 -18.77 -10.74 7.71
C GLN A 105 -20.19 -11.32 7.79
N THR A 106 -21.21 -10.49 7.60
CA THR A 106 -22.61 -10.93 7.59
C THR A 106 -22.90 -11.90 6.44
N MET A 107 -22.33 -11.66 5.25
CA MET A 107 -22.48 -12.57 4.11
C MET A 107 -21.82 -13.93 4.36
N MET A 108 -20.63 -13.96 4.97
CA MET A 108 -19.95 -15.21 5.33
C MET A 108 -20.77 -16.04 6.32
N VAL A 109 -21.35 -15.39 7.35
CA VAL A 109 -22.24 -16.06 8.31
C VAL A 109 -23.49 -16.62 7.62
N ARG A 110 -24.12 -15.86 6.72
CA ARG A 110 -25.28 -16.34 5.95
C ARG A 110 -24.93 -17.53 5.05
N CYS A 111 -23.74 -17.55 4.44
CA CYS A 111 -23.26 -18.70 3.67
C CYS A 111 -23.09 -19.95 4.54
N PHE A 112 -22.69 -19.77 5.80
CA PHE A 112 -22.60 -20.86 6.77
C PHE A 112 -23.99 -21.36 7.20
N GLU A 113 -24.91 -20.45 7.53
CA GLU A 113 -26.30 -20.80 7.88
C GLU A 113 -27.05 -21.51 6.75
N LYS A 114 -26.77 -21.13 5.50
CA LYS A 114 -27.34 -21.79 4.30
C LYS A 114 -26.73 -23.17 4.02
N GLY A 115 -25.61 -23.51 4.66
CA GLY A 115 -24.87 -24.75 4.42
C GLY A 115 -23.96 -24.73 3.19
N THR A 116 -23.70 -23.57 2.60
CA THR A 116 -22.65 -23.41 1.56
C THR A 116 -21.26 -23.62 2.14
N LEU A 117 -21.04 -23.16 3.38
CA LEU A 117 -19.88 -23.51 4.20
C LEU A 117 -20.30 -24.62 5.16
N THR A 118 -19.63 -25.77 5.12
CA THR A 118 -20.08 -26.95 5.89
C THR A 118 -19.44 -27.02 7.27
N HIS A 119 -18.19 -26.56 7.39
CA HIS A 119 -17.44 -26.70 8.63
C HIS A 119 -17.19 -25.35 9.31
N THR A 120 -17.33 -25.31 10.63
CA THR A 120 -17.02 -24.11 11.45
C THR A 120 -15.58 -23.63 11.25
N ASN A 121 -14.65 -24.55 10.95
CA ASN A 121 -13.27 -24.20 10.64
C ASN A 121 -13.13 -23.37 9.36
N GLU A 122 -13.96 -23.61 8.34
CA GLU A 122 -13.96 -22.84 7.09
C GLU A 122 -14.41 -21.39 7.36
N LEU A 123 -15.47 -21.22 8.15
CA LEU A 123 -15.93 -19.91 8.59
C LEU A 123 -14.85 -19.19 9.40
N ARG A 124 -14.18 -19.88 10.33
CA ARG A 124 -13.08 -19.30 11.10
C ARG A 124 -11.95 -18.79 10.21
N VAL A 125 -11.50 -19.58 9.23
CA VAL A 125 -10.45 -19.16 8.28
C VAL A 125 -10.83 -17.88 7.55
N LEU A 126 -12.09 -17.77 7.10
CA LEU A 126 -12.59 -16.56 6.43
C LEU A 126 -12.62 -15.34 7.36
N LEU A 127 -13.11 -15.52 8.60
CA LEU A 127 -13.19 -14.44 9.59
C LEU A 127 -11.80 -13.97 10.04
N ASP A 128 -10.86 -14.89 10.26
CA ASP A 128 -9.46 -14.58 10.60
C ASP A 128 -8.78 -13.82 9.44
N ALA A 129 -9.03 -14.21 8.19
CA ALA A 129 -8.54 -13.51 7.01
C ALA A 129 -9.13 -12.09 6.88
N LEU A 130 -10.42 -11.93 7.16
CA LEU A 130 -11.11 -10.62 7.16
C LEU A 130 -10.57 -9.71 8.28
N GLU A 131 -10.32 -10.26 9.46
CA GLU A 131 -9.74 -9.52 10.58
C GLU A 131 -8.33 -9.02 10.25
N ASN A 132 -7.49 -9.87 9.66
CA ASN A 132 -6.15 -9.48 9.22
C ASN A 132 -6.20 -8.37 8.16
N TYR A 133 -7.14 -8.45 7.22
CA TYR A 133 -7.38 -7.40 6.23
C TYR A 133 -7.80 -6.08 6.89
N ARG A 134 -8.69 -6.13 7.88
CA ARG A 134 -9.16 -4.95 8.65
C ARG A 134 -8.04 -4.32 9.48
N LYS A 135 -7.16 -5.13 10.08
CA LYS A 135 -6.07 -4.66 10.95
C LYS A 135 -5.14 -3.69 10.21
N GLY A 136 -4.78 -3.96 8.96
CA GLY A 136 -3.90 -3.08 8.18
C GLY A 136 -4.45 -1.65 8.05
N PHE A 137 -5.73 -1.50 7.70
CA PHE A 137 -6.39 -0.17 7.66
C PHE A 137 -6.38 0.53 9.01
N PHE A 138 -6.76 -0.17 10.08
CA PHE A 138 -6.82 0.44 11.41
C PHE A 138 -5.44 0.93 11.87
N THR A 139 -4.39 0.11 11.67
CA THR A 139 -3.04 0.54 12.02
C THR A 139 -2.59 1.71 11.14
N LEU A 140 -2.93 1.74 9.86
CA LEU A 140 -2.64 2.86 8.96
C LEU A 140 -3.30 4.16 9.44
N PHE A 141 -4.54 4.11 9.93
CA PHE A 141 -5.20 5.26 10.54
C PHE A 141 -4.53 5.73 11.82
N LEU A 142 -3.93 4.85 12.61
CA LEU A 142 -3.14 5.28 13.77
C LEU A 142 -1.90 6.06 13.33
N TYR A 143 -1.27 5.68 12.21
CA TYR A 143 -0.19 6.47 11.63
C TYR A 143 -0.74 7.83 11.16
N ASP A 144 -1.84 7.87 10.42
CA ASP A 144 -2.42 9.15 9.97
C ASP A 144 -2.84 10.08 11.13
N TRP A 145 -3.47 9.53 12.17
CA TRP A 145 -3.94 10.33 13.30
C TRP A 145 -2.80 10.78 14.22
N ILE A 146 -1.85 9.89 14.52
CA ILE A 146 -0.73 10.18 15.41
C ILE A 146 0.50 10.51 14.58
N GLN A 147 0.63 11.78 14.23
CA GLN A 147 1.79 12.32 13.53
C GLN A 147 3.01 12.47 14.45
N ILE A 148 4.20 12.59 13.84
CA ILE A 148 5.43 12.87 14.58
C ILE A 148 5.26 14.22 15.30
N PRO A 149 5.59 14.32 16.61
CA PRO A 149 5.42 15.56 17.35
C PRO A 149 6.13 16.73 16.65
N LEU A 150 5.37 17.81 16.42
CA LEU A 150 5.80 18.96 15.63
C LEU A 150 7.16 19.53 16.10
N VAL A 151 7.38 19.54 17.41
CA VAL A 151 8.64 19.95 18.04
C VAL A 151 9.87 19.25 17.44
N TYR A 152 9.80 17.96 17.12
CA TYR A 152 10.95 17.25 16.54
C TYR A 152 11.32 17.77 15.15
N SER A 153 10.32 18.03 14.31
CA SER A 153 10.54 18.61 12.97
C SER A 153 11.10 20.03 13.08
N HIS A 154 10.57 20.84 14.00
CA HIS A 154 11.02 22.21 14.23
C HIS A 154 12.47 22.26 14.74
N VAL A 155 12.83 21.43 15.73
CA VAL A 155 14.21 21.39 16.27
C VAL A 155 15.19 21.00 15.17
N SER A 156 14.86 20.01 14.34
CA SER A 156 15.72 19.58 13.23
C SER A 156 15.93 20.70 12.21
N THR A 157 14.84 21.39 11.82
CA THR A 157 14.86 22.50 10.87
C THR A 157 15.67 23.69 11.40
N ILE A 158 15.42 24.11 12.65
CA ILE A 158 16.14 25.21 13.30
C ILE A 158 17.63 24.89 13.41
N SER A 159 17.99 23.64 13.70
CA SER A 159 19.40 23.23 13.82
C SER A 159 20.14 23.33 12.50
N VAL A 160 19.56 22.84 11.40
CA VAL A 160 20.18 22.87 10.08
C VAL A 160 20.24 24.30 9.55
N TYR A 161 19.14 25.06 9.62
CA TYR A 161 19.11 26.43 9.13
C TYR A 161 19.95 27.39 9.99
N GLY A 162 19.96 27.20 11.32
CA GLY A 162 20.83 27.96 12.22
C GLY A 162 22.30 27.73 11.92
N TYR A 163 22.72 26.48 11.68
CA TYR A 163 24.09 26.15 11.26
C TYR A 163 24.48 26.92 10.00
N PHE A 164 23.63 26.91 8.96
CA PHE A 164 23.95 27.60 7.72
C PHE A 164 23.85 29.12 7.81
N ALA A 165 23.01 29.67 8.68
CA ALA A 165 22.98 31.11 8.95
C ALA A 165 24.33 31.60 9.50
N PHE A 166 24.92 30.87 10.45
CA PHE A 166 26.26 31.20 10.96
C PHE A 166 27.36 30.88 9.96
N ALA A 167 27.26 29.76 9.22
CA ALA A 167 28.26 29.40 8.22
C ALA A 167 28.33 30.41 7.06
N LEU A 168 27.21 31.04 6.71
CA LEU A 168 27.14 32.06 5.66
C LEU A 168 27.92 33.33 6.02
N ILE A 169 28.00 33.67 7.32
CA ILE A 169 28.80 34.79 7.84
C ILE A 169 30.24 34.34 8.09
N GLY A 170 30.42 33.21 8.77
CA GLY A 170 31.72 32.77 9.26
C GLY A 170 32.66 32.18 8.20
N ARG A 171 32.15 31.81 7.02
CA ARG A 171 32.95 31.24 5.92
C ARG A 171 33.10 32.17 4.73
N GLN A 172 32.85 33.46 4.91
CA GLN A 172 33.26 34.45 3.92
C GLN A 172 34.78 34.58 3.93
N PHE A 173 35.39 34.76 2.76
CA PHE A 173 36.82 35.08 2.64
C PHE A 173 36.98 36.61 2.74
N PRO A 174 37.41 37.16 3.89
CA PRO A 174 37.63 38.60 3.99
C PRO A 174 38.82 39.01 3.12
N SER A 175 38.64 40.08 2.35
CA SER A 175 39.60 40.59 1.35
C SER A 175 40.95 41.06 1.90
N MET A 176 41.16 41.10 3.21
CA MET A 176 42.43 41.52 3.82
C MET A 176 42.78 40.65 5.02
N ASN A 177 43.67 39.70 4.80
CA ASN A 177 44.55 39.19 5.85
C ASN A 177 45.94 39.77 5.60
N GLU A 178 46.51 40.47 6.59
CA GLU A 178 47.94 40.81 6.63
C GLU A 178 48.83 39.54 6.50
N ASN A 179 48.24 38.42 6.95
CA ASN A 179 48.52 37.01 6.68
C ASN A 179 48.41 36.58 5.20
N LYS A 180 49.44 36.76 4.36
CA LYS A 180 49.53 36.33 2.92
C LYS A 180 49.30 34.83 2.59
N GLU A 181 48.55 34.08 3.40
CA GLU A 181 48.33 32.63 3.24
C GLU A 181 46.85 32.23 3.34
N MET A 182 45.95 32.92 2.63
CA MET A 182 44.61 32.37 2.38
C MET A 182 44.39 32.25 0.87
N VAL A 183 44.20 31.02 0.39
CA VAL A 183 43.69 30.77 -0.96
C VAL A 183 42.26 31.33 -0.99
N ASP A 184 42.08 32.50 -1.60
CA ASP A 184 40.78 33.12 -1.79
C ASP A 184 40.04 32.36 -2.90
N ILE A 185 39.18 31.43 -2.50
CA ILE A 185 38.30 30.72 -3.43
C ILE A 185 37.00 31.50 -3.50
N TYR A 186 36.83 32.28 -4.56
CA TYR A 186 35.62 33.08 -4.83
C TYR A 186 34.32 32.26 -4.70
N PHE A 187 34.36 30.96 -5.01
CA PHE A 187 33.24 30.04 -4.87
C PHE A 187 33.50 28.98 -3.78
N PRO A 188 32.72 28.94 -2.68
CA PRO A 188 33.00 28.05 -1.54
C PRO A 188 32.51 26.61 -1.77
N ILE A 189 33.21 25.86 -2.63
CA ILE A 189 32.85 24.49 -3.08
C ILE A 189 32.47 23.58 -1.90
N PHE A 190 33.31 23.52 -0.86
CA PHE A 190 33.08 22.63 0.29
C PHE A 190 31.87 23.05 1.15
N THR A 191 31.59 24.34 1.26
CA THR A 191 30.39 24.83 1.96
C THR A 191 29.13 24.50 1.19
N VAL A 192 29.17 24.60 -0.14
CA VAL A 192 28.05 24.18 -1.01
C VAL A 192 27.82 22.67 -0.93
N LEU A 193 28.88 21.85 -0.97
CA LEU A 193 28.74 20.41 -0.79
C LEU A 193 28.14 20.07 0.58
N GLN A 194 28.59 20.71 1.65
CA GLN A 194 28.00 20.53 2.98
C GLN A 194 26.52 20.96 3.00
N PHE A 195 26.18 22.06 2.35
CA PHE A 195 24.78 22.50 2.20
C PHE A 195 23.93 21.42 1.53
N LEU A 196 24.38 20.87 0.41
CA LEU A 196 23.67 19.80 -0.28
C LEU A 196 23.47 18.56 0.60
N PHE A 197 24.49 18.16 1.38
CA PHE A 197 24.36 17.01 2.27
C PHE A 197 23.38 17.25 3.43
N TYR A 198 23.53 18.35 4.18
CA TYR A 198 22.70 18.59 5.37
C TYR A 198 21.27 18.99 5.01
N VAL A 199 21.08 19.89 4.03
CA VAL A 199 19.75 20.29 3.58
C VAL A 199 19.09 19.18 2.79
N GLY A 200 19.83 18.46 1.95
CA GLY A 200 19.31 17.28 1.24
C GLY A 200 18.83 16.20 2.21
N TRP A 201 19.60 15.93 3.27
CA TRP A 201 19.16 14.96 4.28
C TRP A 201 17.93 15.44 5.08
N LEU A 202 17.85 16.74 5.41
CA LEU A 202 16.64 17.31 5.99
C LEU A 202 15.43 17.14 5.06
N LYS A 203 15.60 17.41 3.77
CA LYS A 203 14.54 17.28 2.75
C LYS A 203 14.03 15.85 2.61
N VAL A 204 14.93 14.86 2.58
CA VAL A 204 14.53 13.43 2.62
C VAL A 204 13.66 13.12 3.84
N GLY A 205 13.94 13.74 5.00
CA GLY A 205 13.11 13.60 6.19
C GLY A 205 11.74 14.27 6.05
N GLU A 206 11.67 15.44 5.42
CA GLU A 206 10.42 16.17 5.16
C GLU A 206 9.51 15.43 4.18
N ASP A 207 10.06 14.94 3.07
CA ASP A 207 9.31 14.24 2.01
C ASP A 207 8.73 12.92 2.53
N LEU A 208 9.51 12.16 3.32
CA LEU A 208 9.05 10.88 3.88
C LEU A 208 8.09 11.03 5.07
N MET A 209 7.86 12.25 5.57
CA MET A 209 7.02 12.49 6.75
C MET A 209 5.52 12.29 6.44
N PHE A 210 5.10 12.55 5.19
CA PHE A 210 3.69 12.53 4.78
C PHE A 210 3.43 11.63 3.56
N PRO A 211 3.53 10.30 3.70
CA PRO A 211 3.53 9.34 2.57
C PRO A 211 2.23 9.22 1.76
N PHE A 212 1.19 9.97 2.12
CA PHE A 212 -0.16 9.85 1.55
C PHE A 212 -0.59 11.13 0.81
N GLY A 213 0.34 12.03 0.53
CA GLY A 213 0.08 13.26 -0.21
C GLY A 213 -0.18 13.02 -1.70
N ALA A 214 0.28 13.96 -2.51
CA ALA A 214 0.15 13.93 -3.96
C ALA A 214 1.52 14.06 -4.66
N ASP A 215 2.62 14.01 -3.91
CA ASP A 215 3.98 14.17 -4.42
C ASP A 215 4.47 12.88 -5.07
N ASP A 216 5.38 12.95 -6.04
CA ASP A 216 5.77 11.81 -6.88
C ASP A 216 6.33 10.62 -6.06
N GLU A 217 6.89 10.90 -4.88
CA GLU A 217 7.45 9.93 -3.94
C GLU A 217 6.41 9.27 -3.01
N ASP A 218 5.19 9.82 -2.97
CA ASP A 218 4.10 9.31 -2.14
C ASP A 218 3.54 7.98 -2.65
N ILE A 219 2.90 7.23 -1.76
CA ILE A 219 2.31 5.94 -2.09
C ILE A 219 1.24 6.08 -3.17
N GLU A 220 1.38 5.32 -4.25
CA GLU A 220 0.48 5.36 -5.40
C GLU A 220 -0.78 4.51 -5.16
N PHE A 221 -1.69 5.02 -4.31
CA PHE A 221 -2.93 4.33 -4.00
C PHE A 221 -3.85 4.11 -5.21
N ASN A 222 -3.83 4.97 -6.23
CA ASN A 222 -4.70 4.76 -7.40
C ASN A 222 -4.30 3.49 -8.16
N TYR A 223 -2.99 3.27 -8.35
CA TYR A 223 -2.49 2.02 -8.92
C TYR A 223 -2.91 0.81 -8.08
N ILE A 224 -2.76 0.90 -6.75
CA ILE A 224 -3.11 -0.21 -5.84
C ILE A 224 -4.60 -0.53 -5.92
N VAL A 225 -5.47 0.49 -5.98
CA VAL A 225 -6.92 0.31 -6.15
C VAL A 225 -7.23 -0.41 -7.46
N GLU A 226 -6.65 0.03 -8.57
CA GLU A 226 -6.90 -0.56 -9.91
C GLU A 226 -6.43 -2.01 -9.98
N ARG A 227 -5.20 -2.26 -9.55
CA ARG A 227 -4.63 -3.60 -9.44
C ARG A 227 -5.51 -4.50 -8.59
N ASN A 228 -5.95 -4.00 -7.42
CA ASN A 228 -6.76 -4.80 -6.51
C ASN A 228 -8.14 -5.08 -7.08
N LEU A 229 -8.76 -4.13 -7.80
CA LEU A 229 -10.05 -4.35 -8.46
C LEU A 229 -9.95 -5.46 -9.52
N GLU A 230 -8.93 -5.40 -10.38
CA GLU A 230 -8.69 -6.39 -11.43
C GLU A 230 -8.47 -7.78 -10.83
N ILE A 231 -7.50 -7.90 -9.93
CA ILE A 231 -7.12 -9.18 -9.33
C ILE A 231 -8.23 -9.75 -8.45
N ALA A 232 -8.96 -8.90 -7.73
CA ALA A 232 -10.09 -9.34 -6.91
C ALA A 232 -11.17 -10.02 -7.74
N LEU A 233 -11.51 -9.45 -8.90
CA LEU A 233 -12.51 -10.02 -9.80
C LEU A 233 -12.01 -11.30 -10.48
N LEU A 234 -10.74 -11.35 -10.88
CA LEU A 234 -10.13 -12.56 -11.44
C LEU A 234 -10.12 -13.71 -10.44
N ILE A 235 -9.71 -13.49 -9.17
CA ILE A 235 -9.64 -14.55 -8.15
C ILE A 235 -10.99 -15.20 -7.87
N VAL A 236 -12.05 -14.38 -7.77
CA VAL A 236 -13.36 -14.86 -7.30
C VAL A 236 -14.26 -15.36 -8.42
N ASP A 237 -13.97 -14.99 -9.67
CA ASP A 237 -14.78 -15.29 -10.84
C ASP A 237 -14.02 -16.21 -11.81
N ASP A 238 -13.08 -15.65 -12.56
CA ASP A 238 -12.42 -16.38 -13.65
C ASP A 238 -11.55 -17.52 -13.13
N LEU A 239 -10.74 -17.30 -12.10
CA LEU A 239 -9.85 -18.32 -11.53
C LEU A 239 -10.57 -19.30 -10.58
N HIS A 240 -11.87 -19.09 -10.30
CA HIS A 240 -12.59 -19.94 -9.38
C HIS A 240 -12.67 -21.37 -9.91
N ASN A 241 -12.17 -22.31 -9.09
CA ASN A 241 -12.16 -23.74 -9.41
C ASN A 241 -11.49 -24.09 -10.77
N GLN A 242 -10.56 -23.25 -11.22
CA GLN A 242 -9.76 -23.50 -12.41
C GLN A 242 -8.38 -24.02 -12.03
N VAL A 243 -8.07 -25.24 -12.46
CA VAL A 243 -6.72 -25.82 -12.38
C VAL A 243 -6.47 -26.57 -13.69
N PRO A 244 -5.26 -26.47 -14.30
CA PRO A 244 -4.90 -27.29 -15.45
C PRO A 244 -5.03 -28.80 -15.14
N PRO A 245 -5.35 -29.63 -16.14
CA PRO A 245 -5.47 -31.08 -15.94
C PRO A 245 -4.14 -31.67 -15.46
N VAL A 246 -4.21 -32.55 -14.46
CA VAL A 246 -3.06 -33.28 -13.93
C VAL A 246 -3.00 -34.65 -14.60
N TYR A 247 -1.86 -34.99 -15.20
CA TYR A 247 -1.65 -36.22 -15.97
C TYR A 247 -0.45 -37.01 -15.42
N CYS A 248 -0.50 -38.35 -15.48
CA CYS A 248 0.50 -39.22 -14.87
C CYS A 248 1.86 -39.16 -15.60
N GLU A 249 1.85 -38.85 -16.89
CA GLU A 249 3.03 -38.73 -17.75
C GLU A 249 3.96 -37.59 -17.31
N ALA A 250 3.44 -36.61 -16.57
CA ALA A 250 4.24 -35.57 -15.93
C ALA A 250 5.28 -36.12 -14.93
N LEU A 251 5.08 -37.34 -14.41
CA LEU A 251 6.04 -38.00 -13.52
C LEU A 251 7.33 -38.41 -14.25
N SER A 252 7.22 -38.76 -15.54
CA SER A 252 8.37 -39.13 -16.38
C SER A 252 9.07 -37.94 -17.01
N ASP A 253 8.43 -36.77 -17.02
CA ASP A 253 9.02 -35.54 -17.53
C ASP A 253 10.09 -35.05 -16.56
N GLY A 254 11.37 -35.19 -16.96
CA GLY A 254 12.48 -34.66 -16.19
C GLY A 254 12.40 -33.13 -16.13
N ILE A 255 12.16 -32.58 -14.93
CA ILE A 255 12.16 -31.12 -14.72
C ILE A 255 13.58 -30.60 -14.94
N ARG A 256 13.78 -29.83 -16.01
CA ARG A 256 15.04 -29.14 -16.29
C ARG A 256 14.87 -27.65 -16.06
N VAL A 257 15.64 -27.11 -15.12
CA VAL A 257 15.75 -25.65 -14.96
C VAL A 257 16.64 -25.14 -16.10
N PHE A 258 16.04 -24.51 -17.09
CA PHE A 258 16.79 -23.80 -18.12
C PHE A 258 17.17 -22.42 -17.57
N LEU A 259 18.45 -22.22 -17.26
CA LEU A 259 19.00 -20.88 -17.14
C LEU A 259 19.25 -20.36 -18.57
N ILE A 260 18.36 -19.49 -19.04
CA ILE A 260 18.58 -18.75 -20.28
C ILE A 260 19.59 -17.66 -19.95
N PHE A 261 20.87 -17.91 -20.25
CA PHE A 261 21.90 -16.88 -20.25
C PHE A 261 21.87 -16.15 -21.59
N ASP A 262 21.52 -14.87 -21.56
CA ASP A 262 21.61 -14.00 -22.73
C ASP A 262 23.08 -13.59 -22.93
N PHE A 263 23.72 -14.11 -23.98
CA PHE A 263 25.14 -13.89 -24.32
C PHE A 263 25.39 -12.52 -25.00
N SER A 264 24.55 -11.51 -24.77
CA SER A 264 24.82 -10.15 -25.25
C SER A 264 25.86 -9.39 -24.42
N SER A 265 26.34 -9.96 -23.31
CA SER A 265 27.35 -9.37 -22.43
C SER A 265 28.65 -10.20 -22.47
N ASN A 266 29.71 -9.65 -23.07
CA ASN A 266 31.05 -10.22 -23.17
C ASN A 266 31.70 -10.50 -21.79
N PHE A 267 31.30 -11.56 -21.09
CA PHE A 267 32.12 -12.14 -20.03
C PHE A 267 32.10 -13.67 -20.11
N LEU A 268 33.28 -14.21 -20.42
CA LEU A 268 33.57 -15.62 -20.48
C LEU A 268 33.46 -16.20 -19.06
N VAL A 269 32.42 -17.00 -18.78
CA VAL A 269 32.30 -17.74 -17.52
C VAL A 269 32.05 -19.21 -17.84
N PHE A 270 32.92 -20.07 -17.31
CA PHE A 270 32.89 -21.52 -17.48
C PHE A 270 31.61 -22.12 -16.90
N ILE A 271 30.93 -22.96 -17.68
CA ILE A 271 29.78 -23.76 -17.25
C ILE A 271 30.30 -24.95 -16.43
N ILE A 272 29.94 -25.04 -15.16
CA ILE A 272 30.06 -26.26 -14.36
C ILE A 272 28.66 -26.91 -14.31
N PHE A 273 28.51 -28.07 -14.95
CA PHE A 273 27.33 -28.91 -14.80
C PHE A 273 27.40 -29.64 -13.45
N PHE A 274 26.52 -29.29 -12.50
CA PHE A 274 26.21 -30.18 -11.38
C PHE A 274 25.08 -31.11 -11.81
N LYS A 275 25.39 -32.40 -11.85
CA LYS A 275 24.40 -33.48 -11.90
C LYS A 275 24.14 -33.87 -10.44
N ILE A 276 22.93 -33.62 -9.94
CA ILE A 276 22.44 -34.22 -8.69
C ILE A 276 21.98 -35.64 -9.02
#